data_AF-A0A959SFR4-F1
#
_entry.id   AF-A0A959SFR4-F1
#
_cell.length_a   1.000
_cell.length_b   1.000
_cell.length_c   1.000
_cell.angle_alpha   90.00
_cell.angle_beta   90.00
_cell.angle_gamma   90.00
#
_symmetry.space_group_name_H-M   'P 1'
#
loop_
_entity.id
_entity.type
_entity.pdbx_description
1 polymer ?
#
loop_
_entity_poly.entity_id
_entity_poly.type
_entity_poly.pdbx_seq_one_letter_code
_entity_poly.pdbx_strand_id
1 'polypeptide(L)'
;MSRKSHFLFLLFVFLVTTGLSAQDERTKIKVRMSSDADASDKLIASRLIRTHDNSIVVLKAKATGVSLMMIPIVDLEYRLDLYTMDKIELVRSIEPNLRSSVGQTALEDIVMFGGKPLLIGSQRLKDEKRFRLLWQEFDPRLTRNNAPLQEFASIDYAKSTKGFPFMGAEAAPFGFMTKLSPDSTKMLIYSPEMSTEDKQAVHFFMVVNERMETLWEHFVVSEVKGTRSALLDVEVTNDGTATAWVKNKFGNRDVKKGVIDFESRIHRMGPDGHSENTFKMDGAHYPVDVDLLGLEDGSMVCAGVYGSLDEKKDKTPGSFIAVWEAKGDRFEQRGHFEFPTFGKNNDKLYEEMVVADLLRGTDGRFHLVTEVSYSYQSTVSSGTGGSRTVTKYVNGDMIAHSFDTKGNLEWMSTLPRYINTTAYYLGNSQAVLFDDQLHILFIDDENNIERRKKGERLEKGIDAKDCRSMIVSFDDAGKYRTKIVLVSDKNADYLAGTGVFQVDKGTFFTYGQRKLGSSKLVPVKVEFSKDSR
;
A
#
# COMPACT_ATOMS: atom_id res chain seq x y z
N MET A 1 84.44 -32.93 22.33
CA MET A 1 83.83 -31.73 21.70
C MET A 1 82.68 -32.20 20.82
N SER A 2 81.49 -32.43 21.38
CA SER A 2 80.32 -31.54 21.30
C SER A 2 79.98 -31.08 19.87
N ARG A 3 79.05 -31.79 19.22
CA ARG A 3 78.11 -31.19 18.26
C ARG A 3 76.73 -31.76 18.53
N LYS A 4 75.86 -30.91 19.09
CA LYS A 4 74.45 -31.17 19.36
C LYS A 4 73.69 -31.30 18.05
N SER A 5 72.96 -32.39 17.92
CA SER A 5 71.84 -32.58 17.00
C SER A 5 70.66 -31.70 17.46
N HIS A 6 70.05 -30.95 16.54
CA HIS A 6 68.73 -30.34 16.72
C HIS A 6 67.81 -30.95 15.69
N PHE A 7 66.94 -31.83 16.18
CA PHE A 7 65.82 -32.39 15.45
C PHE A 7 64.66 -31.39 15.61
N LEU A 8 64.34 -30.67 14.54
CA LEU A 8 63.23 -29.72 14.51
C LEU A 8 61.94 -30.51 14.23
N PHE A 9 61.14 -30.75 15.26
CA PHE A 9 59.82 -31.38 15.15
C PHE A 9 58.81 -30.30 14.74
N LEU A 10 58.34 -30.32 13.48
CA LEU A 10 57.27 -29.45 13.01
C LEU A 10 55.92 -30.03 13.47
N LEU A 11 55.34 -29.44 14.51
CA LEU A 11 54.01 -29.76 15.01
C LEU A 11 52.97 -29.05 14.13
N PHE A 12 52.32 -29.78 13.22
CA PHE A 12 51.16 -29.30 12.48
C PHE A 12 49.94 -29.30 13.41
N VAL A 13 49.58 -28.14 13.94
CA VAL A 13 48.32 -27.94 14.67
C VAL A 13 47.22 -27.76 13.61
N PHE A 14 46.40 -28.78 13.42
CA PHE A 14 45.11 -28.65 12.75
C PHE A 14 44.19 -27.82 13.66
N LEU A 15 44.11 -26.51 13.40
CA LEU A 15 43.02 -25.67 13.90
C LEU A 15 41.74 -26.07 13.15
N VAL A 16 41.00 -27.01 13.73
CA VAL A 16 39.60 -27.22 13.39
C VAL A 16 38.84 -26.00 13.90
N THR A 17 38.67 -25.00 13.04
CA THR A 17 37.67 -23.96 13.24
C THR A 17 36.31 -24.65 13.15
N THR A 18 35.76 -25.08 14.27
CA THR A 18 34.33 -25.33 14.38
C THR A 18 33.64 -24.01 14.12
N GLY A 19 33.22 -23.81 12.86
CA GLY A 19 32.26 -22.78 12.53
C GLY A 19 31.03 -23.01 13.39
N LEU A 20 30.89 -22.22 14.45
CA LEU A 20 29.60 -21.93 15.04
C LEU A 20 28.80 -21.30 13.90
N SER A 21 28.06 -22.12 13.15
CA SER A 21 26.92 -21.63 12.41
C SER A 21 26.03 -20.98 13.45
N ALA A 22 25.96 -19.65 13.46
CA ALA A 22 24.95 -18.92 14.17
C ALA A 22 23.62 -19.63 13.87
N GLN A 23 23.05 -20.26 14.88
CA GLN A 23 21.80 -20.97 14.72
C GLN A 23 20.77 -19.86 14.56
N ASP A 24 20.43 -19.52 13.31
CA ASP A 24 19.51 -18.41 12.99
C ASP A 24 18.34 -18.43 13.97
N GLU A 25 18.23 -17.39 14.78
CA GLU A 25 17.14 -17.23 15.72
C GLU A 25 15.84 -17.25 14.93
N ARG A 26 15.05 -18.31 15.15
CA ARG A 26 13.86 -18.55 14.35
C ARG A 26 12.80 -17.50 14.68
N THR A 27 12.39 -16.72 13.69
CA THR A 27 11.27 -15.79 13.82
C THR A 27 9.96 -16.57 14.08
N LYS A 28 9.32 -16.30 15.21
CA LYS A 28 8.02 -16.83 15.61
C LYS A 28 6.93 -15.87 15.18
N ILE A 29 5.97 -16.39 14.43
CA ILE A 29 4.83 -15.63 13.91
C ILE A 29 3.54 -16.19 14.52
N LYS A 30 2.79 -15.32 15.20
CA LYS A 30 1.44 -15.59 15.72
C LYS A 30 0.45 -14.68 15.01
N VAL A 31 -0.64 -15.25 14.52
CA VAL A 31 -1.74 -14.49 13.90
C VAL A 31 -3.01 -14.77 14.69
N ARG A 32 -3.77 -13.73 15.02
CA ARG A 32 -5.03 -13.82 15.74
C ARG A 32 -6.05 -12.91 15.10
N MET A 33 -7.26 -13.40 14.91
CA MET A 33 -8.37 -12.61 14.42
C MET A 33 -9.36 -12.33 15.55
N SER A 34 -9.97 -11.14 15.54
CA SER A 34 -10.96 -10.78 16.57
C SER A 34 -12.13 -11.77 16.61
N SER A 35 -12.54 -12.14 17.82
CA SER A 35 -13.69 -13.00 18.10
C SER A 35 -15.03 -12.27 18.08
N ASP A 36 -15.04 -10.95 17.88
CA ASP A 36 -16.28 -10.15 17.90
C ASP A 36 -17.23 -10.54 16.77
N ALA A 37 -18.40 -11.08 17.15
CA ALA A 37 -19.47 -11.46 16.22
C ALA A 37 -20.28 -10.25 15.72
N ASP A 38 -20.19 -9.11 16.42
CA ASP A 38 -20.97 -7.89 16.21
C ASP A 38 -20.27 -6.86 15.29
N ALA A 39 -19.32 -7.29 14.47
CA ALA A 39 -18.87 -6.46 13.36
C ALA A 39 -20.05 -6.25 12.41
N SER A 40 -20.75 -5.12 12.60
CA SER A 40 -21.90 -4.68 11.79
C SER A 40 -21.62 -4.93 10.32
N ASP A 41 -22.51 -5.68 9.66
CA ASP A 41 -22.39 -6.19 8.28
C ASP A 41 -22.17 -5.10 7.22
N LYS A 42 -22.37 -3.84 7.60
CA LYS A 42 -22.35 -2.68 6.72
C LYS A 42 -21.08 -1.83 6.85
N LEU A 43 -20.40 -1.85 8.00
CA LEU A 43 -19.26 -0.97 8.26
C LEU A 43 -17.94 -1.69 8.01
N ILE A 44 -17.16 -1.20 7.04
CA ILE A 44 -15.84 -1.71 6.70
C ILE A 44 -14.80 -0.85 7.42
N ALA A 45 -13.77 -1.48 7.99
CA ALA A 45 -12.64 -0.76 8.53
C ALA A 45 -11.86 -0.08 7.39
N SER A 46 -11.62 1.23 7.53
CA SER A 46 -10.89 2.03 6.54
C SER A 46 -9.50 2.41 7.02
N ARG A 47 -9.32 2.58 8.34
CA ARG A 47 -8.05 3.00 8.94
C ARG A 47 -7.92 2.50 10.37
N LEU A 48 -6.69 2.41 10.87
CA LEU A 48 -6.38 2.05 12.24
C LEU A 48 -5.20 2.87 12.75
N ILE A 49 -5.28 3.34 13.99
CA ILE A 49 -4.15 3.95 14.69
C ILE A 49 -3.99 3.38 16.09
N ARG A 50 -2.76 3.38 16.61
CA ARG A 50 -2.49 3.12 18.03
C ARG A 50 -2.65 4.42 18.82
N THR A 51 -3.57 4.43 19.78
CA THR A 51 -3.88 5.63 20.58
C THR A 51 -3.30 5.58 22.00
N HIS A 52 -2.96 4.39 22.49
CA HIS A 52 -2.35 4.16 23.81
C HIS A 52 -1.54 2.85 23.80
N ASP A 53 -0.71 2.63 24.82
CA ASP A 53 0.13 1.43 24.99
C ASP A 53 -0.57 0.08 24.72
N ASN A 54 -1.86 -0.06 25.07
CA ASN A 54 -2.59 -1.32 24.93
C ASN A 54 -3.92 -1.17 24.18
N SER A 55 -4.09 -0.12 23.37
CA SER A 55 -5.32 0.07 22.60
C SER A 55 -5.09 0.64 21.21
N ILE A 56 -5.93 0.21 20.29
CA ILE A 56 -6.02 0.73 18.93
C ILE A 56 -7.42 1.29 18.70
N VAL A 57 -7.51 2.30 17.86
CA VAL A 57 -8.78 2.82 17.36
C VAL A 57 -8.86 2.50 15.87
N VAL A 58 -9.99 1.92 15.48
CA VAL A 58 -10.32 1.57 14.10
C VAL A 58 -11.42 2.50 13.63
N LEU A 59 -11.16 3.23 12.56
CA LEU A 59 -12.20 3.93 11.82
C LEU A 59 -12.93 2.93 10.93
N LYS A 60 -14.26 2.87 11.07
CA LYS A 60 -15.13 2.12 10.18
C LYS A 60 -16.09 3.06 9.46
N ALA A 61 -16.40 2.73 8.21
CA ALA A 61 -17.32 3.48 7.36
C ALA A 61 -18.23 2.54 6.57
N LYS A 62 -19.45 2.95 6.29
CA LYS A 62 -20.44 2.12 5.56
C LYS A 62 -20.17 2.10 4.06
N ALA A 63 -19.71 0.98 3.52
CA ALA A 63 -19.57 0.84 2.07
C ALA A 63 -20.93 0.57 1.40
N THR A 64 -21.37 1.46 0.52
CA THR A 64 -22.57 1.32 -0.33
C THR A 64 -22.29 0.99 -1.80
N GLY A 65 -21.03 0.88 -2.21
CA GLY A 65 -20.68 0.41 -3.55
C GLY A 65 -19.18 0.41 -3.84
N VAL A 66 -18.79 -0.08 -5.02
CA VAL A 66 -17.40 -0.04 -5.53
C VAL A 66 -17.24 1.23 -6.38
N SER A 67 -16.32 2.13 -6.05
CA SER A 67 -15.92 3.19 -6.99
C SER A 67 -14.85 2.66 -7.96
N LEU A 68 -14.69 3.36 -9.08
CA LEU A 68 -13.69 3.06 -10.12
C LEU A 68 -12.22 3.15 -9.64
N MET A 69 -11.98 3.51 -8.38
CA MET A 69 -10.66 3.72 -7.77
C MET A 69 -10.49 2.96 -6.44
N MET A 70 -11.16 1.81 -6.27
CA MET A 70 -11.02 0.92 -5.10
C MET A 70 -11.46 1.52 -3.75
N ILE A 71 -11.83 2.80 -3.67
CA ILE A 71 -12.47 3.39 -2.49
C ILE A 71 -13.97 3.07 -2.55
N PRO A 72 -14.57 2.43 -1.53
CA PRO A 72 -16.01 2.22 -1.52
C PRO A 72 -16.75 3.55 -1.56
N ILE A 73 -17.85 3.63 -2.34
CA ILE A 73 -18.82 4.73 -2.14
C ILE A 73 -19.31 4.55 -0.72
N VAL A 74 -19.01 5.48 0.17
CA VAL A 74 -19.37 5.35 1.59
C VAL A 74 -20.60 6.21 1.85
N ASP A 75 -21.64 5.60 2.42
CA ASP A 75 -22.63 6.39 3.16
C ASP A 75 -21.90 7.02 4.36
N LEU A 76 -22.30 8.23 4.77
CA LEU A 76 -21.73 8.97 5.92
C LEU A 76 -22.06 8.35 7.29
N GLU A 77 -22.13 7.03 7.38
CA GLU A 77 -22.18 6.30 8.63
C GLU A 77 -20.75 5.91 9.02
N TYR A 78 -20.20 6.62 10.00
CA TYR A 78 -18.86 6.37 10.53
C TYR A 78 -18.93 5.93 11.99
N ARG A 79 -17.94 5.11 12.38
CA ARG A 79 -17.78 4.66 13.76
C ARG A 79 -16.32 4.54 14.12
N LEU A 80 -15.96 4.98 15.32
CA LEU A 80 -14.66 4.73 15.91
C LEU A 80 -14.80 3.58 16.90
N ASP A 81 -14.08 2.49 16.63
CA ASP A 81 -14.07 1.29 17.47
C ASP A 81 -12.72 1.20 18.21
N LEU A 82 -12.76 1.20 19.54
CA LEU A 82 -11.61 0.96 20.40
C LEU A 82 -11.46 -0.53 20.67
N TYR A 83 -10.31 -1.10 20.31
CA TYR A 83 -9.97 -2.50 20.62
C TYR A 83 -8.79 -2.57 21.59
N THR A 84 -8.77 -3.62 22.42
CA THR A 84 -7.57 -3.98 23.17
C THR A 84 -6.50 -4.56 22.25
N MET A 85 -5.22 -4.26 22.49
CA MET A 85 -4.14 -4.81 21.65
C MET A 85 -3.82 -6.28 21.95
N ASP A 86 -4.04 -6.75 23.18
CA ASP A 86 -3.68 -8.11 23.62
C ASP A 86 -4.65 -9.18 23.10
N LYS A 87 -5.95 -8.90 23.16
CA LYS A 87 -7.02 -9.83 22.80
C LYS A 87 -7.80 -9.43 21.54
N ILE A 88 -7.65 -8.20 21.07
CA ILE A 88 -8.42 -7.67 19.92
C ILE A 88 -9.93 -7.71 20.22
N GLU A 89 -10.29 -7.40 21.46
CA GLU A 89 -11.67 -7.31 21.92
C GLU A 89 -12.17 -5.87 21.78
N LEU A 90 -13.34 -5.68 21.18
CA LEU A 90 -14.00 -4.39 21.13
C LEU A 90 -14.35 -3.94 22.56
N VAL A 91 -13.76 -2.83 22.98
CA VAL A 91 -14.01 -2.22 24.29
C VAL A 91 -15.17 -1.23 24.19
N ARG A 92 -15.20 -0.45 23.11
CA ARG A 92 -16.14 0.66 22.95
C ARG A 92 -16.27 1.07 21.49
N SER A 93 -17.46 1.55 21.13
CA SER A 93 -17.72 2.23 19.87
C SER A 93 -18.32 3.61 20.14
N ILE A 94 -17.91 4.62 19.39
CA ILE A 94 -18.57 5.93 19.35
C ILE A 94 -18.81 6.38 17.90
N GLU A 95 -19.88 7.12 17.68
CA GLU A 95 -20.09 7.85 16.43
C GLU A 95 -19.40 9.21 16.53
N PRO A 96 -18.54 9.60 15.56
CA PRO A 96 -17.91 10.90 15.57
C PRO A 96 -18.96 12.01 15.39
N ASN A 97 -18.75 13.17 16.03
CA ASN A 97 -19.65 14.31 15.93
C ASN A 97 -19.43 15.08 14.62
N LEU A 98 -20.07 14.62 13.55
CA LEU A 98 -19.95 15.19 12.20
C LEU A 98 -21.00 16.28 11.90
N ARG A 99 -21.78 16.70 12.90
CA ARG A 99 -22.85 17.69 12.73
C ARG A 99 -22.25 19.07 12.42
N SER A 100 -22.69 19.67 11.33
CA SER A 100 -22.36 21.04 10.94
C SER A 100 -23.64 21.79 10.55
N SER A 101 -23.69 23.09 10.86
CA SER A 101 -24.80 23.97 10.44
C SER A 101 -24.77 24.30 8.95
N VAL A 102 -23.64 24.06 8.28
CA VAL A 102 -23.37 24.50 6.90
C VAL A 102 -23.46 23.34 5.89
N GLY A 103 -23.72 22.13 6.34
CA GLY A 103 -23.85 20.95 5.48
C GLY A 103 -23.42 19.66 6.16
N GLN A 104 -23.32 18.58 5.38
CA GLN A 104 -22.77 17.30 5.86
C GLN A 104 -21.24 17.33 5.85
N THR A 105 -20.63 16.65 6.82
CA THR A 105 -19.17 16.52 6.96
C THR A 105 -18.80 15.09 6.64
N ALA A 106 -17.86 14.92 5.71
CA ALA A 106 -17.24 13.63 5.47
C ALA A 106 -16.02 13.47 6.36
N LEU A 107 -15.83 12.26 6.88
CA LEU A 107 -14.59 11.90 7.55
C LEU A 107 -13.67 11.24 6.52
N GLU A 108 -12.48 11.81 6.38
CA GLU A 108 -11.49 11.44 5.38
C GLU A 108 -10.45 10.47 5.99
N ASP A 109 -9.98 10.73 7.22
CA ASP A 109 -8.95 9.90 7.85
C ASP A 109 -8.95 9.96 9.40
N ILE A 110 -8.23 9.02 10.02
CA ILE A 110 -7.73 9.12 11.40
C ILE A 110 -6.20 8.97 11.40
N VAL A 111 -5.52 9.85 12.15
CA VAL A 111 -4.05 9.88 12.20
C VAL A 111 -3.53 10.07 13.62
N MET A 112 -2.32 9.58 13.89
CA MET A 112 -1.52 10.02 15.04
C MET A 112 -0.56 11.11 14.57
N PHE A 113 -0.82 12.36 14.94
CA PHE A 113 -0.04 13.50 14.47
C PHE A 113 0.30 14.43 15.64
N GLY A 114 1.57 14.82 15.80
CA GLY A 114 2.04 15.56 16.97
C GLY A 114 1.77 14.84 18.30
N GLY A 115 1.83 13.50 18.29
CA GLY A 115 1.50 12.66 19.46
C GLY A 115 0.01 12.60 19.81
N LYS A 116 -0.87 13.12 18.96
CA LYS A 116 -2.31 13.22 19.21
C LYS A 116 -3.12 12.44 18.20
N PRO A 117 -4.18 11.73 18.64
CA PRO A 117 -5.13 11.11 17.72
C PRO A 117 -6.08 12.17 17.15
N LEU A 118 -6.05 12.35 15.82
CA LEU A 118 -6.85 13.33 15.11
C LEU A 118 -7.85 12.67 14.16
N LEU A 119 -9.04 13.27 14.07
CA LEU A 119 -9.98 13.09 12.97
C LEU A 119 -9.69 14.15 11.91
N ILE A 120 -9.63 13.74 10.64
CA ILE A 120 -9.53 14.64 9.49
C ILE A 120 -10.80 14.50 8.68
N GLY A 121 -11.47 15.63 8.43
CA GLY A 121 -12.72 15.67 7.69
C GLY A 121 -12.72 16.74 6.62
N SER A 122 -13.67 16.63 5.70
CA SER A 122 -13.92 17.65 4.69
C SER A 122 -15.41 17.97 4.61
N GLN A 123 -15.70 19.20 4.18
CA GLN A 123 -17.06 19.64 3.93
C GLN A 123 -17.10 20.43 2.62
N ARG A 124 -17.96 20.02 1.70
CA ARG A 124 -18.18 20.71 0.44
C ARG A 124 -19.23 21.79 0.60
N LEU A 125 -18.85 23.03 0.32
CA LEU A 125 -19.75 24.17 0.21
C LEU A 125 -20.06 24.44 -1.25
N LYS A 126 -21.11 23.81 -1.75
CA LYS A 126 -21.43 23.78 -3.19
C LYS A 126 -21.66 25.17 -3.77
N ASP A 127 -22.43 25.99 -3.07
CA ASP A 127 -22.83 27.33 -3.51
C ASP A 127 -21.65 28.33 -3.44
N GLU A 128 -20.73 28.12 -2.50
CA GLU A 128 -19.50 28.91 -2.36
C GLU A 128 -18.36 28.41 -3.25
N LYS A 129 -18.54 27.28 -3.94
CA LYS A 129 -17.48 26.59 -4.70
C LYS A 129 -16.20 26.36 -3.88
N ARG A 130 -16.35 25.91 -2.64
CA ARG A 130 -15.27 25.80 -1.66
C ARG A 130 -15.32 24.48 -0.91
N PHE A 131 -14.16 23.93 -0.54
CA PHE A 131 -14.05 22.90 0.49
C PHE A 131 -13.57 23.52 1.78
N ARG A 132 -14.10 23.05 2.90
CA ARG A 132 -13.53 23.27 4.23
C ARG A 132 -12.80 21.99 4.61
N LEU A 133 -11.55 22.13 5.02
CA LEU A 133 -10.83 21.07 5.68
C LEU A 133 -10.95 21.25 7.19
N LEU A 134 -11.36 20.18 7.84
CA LEU A 134 -11.77 20.17 9.24
C LEU A 134 -10.95 19.15 10.01
N TRP A 135 -10.68 19.43 11.28
CA TRP A 135 -9.95 18.52 12.16
C TRP A 135 -10.52 18.51 13.57
N GLN A 136 -10.18 17.46 14.32
CA GLN A 136 -10.50 17.40 15.74
C GLN A 136 -9.59 16.40 16.45
N GLU A 137 -9.02 16.80 17.59
CA GLU A 137 -8.45 15.84 18.54
C GLU A 137 -9.59 15.03 19.19
N PHE A 138 -9.45 13.70 19.24
CA PHE A 138 -10.41 12.83 19.91
C PHE A 138 -9.80 12.15 21.12
N ASP A 139 -10.63 11.69 22.06
CA ASP A 139 -10.12 10.99 23.24
C ASP A 139 -9.53 9.63 22.83
N PRO A 140 -8.24 9.35 23.09
CA PRO A 140 -7.60 8.08 22.72
C PRO A 140 -8.30 6.85 23.28
N ARG A 141 -9.09 6.99 24.36
CA ARG A 141 -9.87 5.92 25.00
C ARG A 141 -11.37 5.97 24.70
N LEU A 142 -11.81 6.89 23.83
CA LEU A 142 -13.20 7.10 23.43
C LEU A 142 -14.16 7.25 24.65
N THR A 143 -13.68 7.79 25.78
CA THR A 143 -14.48 7.93 27.01
C THR A 143 -15.49 9.08 26.95
N ARG A 144 -15.27 10.02 26.03
CA ARG A 144 -16.08 11.23 25.84
C ARG A 144 -16.56 11.31 24.41
N ASN A 145 -17.69 11.98 24.22
CA ASN A 145 -18.12 12.35 22.88
C ASN A 145 -17.15 13.37 22.27
N ASN A 146 -16.99 13.25 20.97
CA ASN A 146 -16.15 14.13 20.17
C ASN A 146 -16.71 15.57 20.14
N ALA A 147 -15.82 16.54 20.28
CA ALA A 147 -16.14 17.94 20.02
C ALA A 147 -16.52 18.13 18.54
N PRO A 148 -17.17 19.22 18.15
CA PRO A 148 -17.34 19.54 16.72
C PRO A 148 -15.97 19.69 16.04
N LEU A 149 -15.85 19.27 14.78
CA LEU A 149 -14.64 19.52 14.02
C LEU A 149 -14.42 21.03 13.79
N GLN A 150 -13.16 21.44 13.82
CA GLN A 150 -12.71 22.81 13.62
C GLN A 150 -12.11 22.95 12.24
N GLU A 151 -12.41 24.06 11.56
CA GLU A 151 -11.78 24.38 10.28
C GLU A 151 -10.32 24.79 10.50
N PHE A 152 -9.42 24.22 9.71
CA PHE A 152 -8.00 24.64 9.68
C PHE A 152 -7.59 25.19 8.32
N ALA A 153 -8.30 24.82 7.26
CA ALA A 153 -8.04 25.34 5.92
C ALA A 153 -9.31 25.35 5.07
N SER A 154 -9.25 26.13 4.00
CA SER A 154 -10.30 26.17 3.01
C SER A 154 -9.71 26.21 1.60
N ILE A 155 -10.32 25.45 0.69
CA ILE A 155 -9.84 25.24 -0.66
C ILE A 155 -10.90 25.78 -1.61
N ASP A 156 -10.59 26.87 -2.28
CA ASP A 156 -11.46 27.38 -3.33
C ASP A 156 -11.34 26.50 -4.57
N TYR A 157 -12.44 25.84 -4.94
CA TYR A 157 -12.53 25.15 -6.22
C TYR A 157 -13.27 26.03 -7.22
N ALA A 158 -12.67 27.16 -7.61
CA ALA A 158 -13.24 28.04 -8.63
C ALA A 158 -13.47 27.35 -9.99
N LYS A 159 -12.99 26.10 -10.19
CA LYS A 159 -12.92 25.43 -11.48
C LYS A 159 -13.55 24.03 -11.56
N SER A 160 -14.09 23.40 -10.51
CA SER A 160 -14.64 22.02 -10.63
C SER A 160 -16.08 21.98 -11.12
N THR A 161 -16.30 21.65 -12.41
CA THR A 161 -17.65 21.67 -13.01
C THR A 161 -18.17 20.35 -13.59
N LYS A 162 -17.41 19.25 -13.62
CA LYS A 162 -17.95 17.93 -14.01
C LYS A 162 -16.91 16.85 -13.79
N GLY A 163 -17.29 15.73 -13.15
CA GLY A 163 -16.60 14.47 -13.43
C GLY A 163 -16.16 13.60 -12.26
N PHE A 164 -16.48 13.91 -11.00
CA PHE A 164 -16.26 12.89 -9.98
C PHE A 164 -17.21 11.70 -10.20
N PRO A 165 -16.71 10.45 -10.26
CA PRO A 165 -17.57 9.27 -10.32
C PRO A 165 -18.41 9.08 -9.03
N PHE A 166 -18.16 9.86 -7.98
CA PHE A 166 -18.89 9.82 -6.71
C PHE A 166 -20.23 10.59 -6.71
N MET A 167 -20.63 11.19 -7.83
CA MET A 167 -21.79 12.08 -7.85
C MET A 167 -23.13 11.34 -7.97
N GLY A 168 -23.68 11.01 -6.79
CA GLY A 168 -25.09 10.74 -6.55
C GLY A 168 -25.58 11.25 -5.19
N ALA A 169 -24.71 11.31 -4.19
CA ALA A 169 -25.02 11.86 -2.87
C ALA A 169 -24.29 13.19 -2.66
N GLU A 170 -24.96 14.21 -2.11
CA GLU A 170 -24.38 15.52 -1.73
C GLU A 170 -23.33 15.42 -0.60
N ALA A 171 -22.92 14.19 -0.26
CA ALA A 171 -22.50 13.76 1.06
C ALA A 171 -21.32 12.78 1.05
N ALA A 172 -20.84 12.26 -0.08
CA ALA A 172 -19.72 11.30 -0.04
C ALA A 172 -18.41 11.98 0.40
N PRO A 173 -17.48 11.28 1.09
CA PRO A 173 -16.11 11.79 1.25
C PRO A 173 -15.54 12.20 -0.08
N PHE A 174 -14.85 13.34 -0.04
CA PHE A 174 -14.22 13.84 -1.24
C PHE A 174 -13.02 12.99 -1.64
N GLY A 175 -12.49 12.22 -0.69
CA GLY A 175 -11.37 11.31 -0.87
C GLY A 175 -10.04 11.99 -0.61
N PHE A 176 -10.02 13.05 0.21
CA PHE A 176 -8.75 13.62 0.64
C PHE A 176 -7.98 12.56 1.41
N MET A 177 -6.70 12.44 1.11
CA MET A 177 -5.81 11.47 1.74
C MET A 177 -4.76 12.19 2.56
N THR A 178 -4.25 11.53 3.59
CA THR A 178 -3.16 12.05 4.41
C THR A 178 -1.91 11.17 4.28
N LYS A 179 -0.74 11.80 4.33
CA LYS A 179 0.56 11.14 4.51
C LYS A 179 1.38 11.90 5.54
N LEU A 180 2.02 11.18 6.45
CA LEU A 180 2.88 11.78 7.47
C LEU A 180 4.33 11.74 6.99
N SER A 181 5.12 12.74 7.36
CA SER A 181 6.58 12.66 7.19
C SER A 181 7.17 11.52 8.03
N PRO A 182 8.38 11.02 7.70
CA PRO A 182 9.05 9.99 8.48
C PRO A 182 9.09 10.26 10.00
N ASP A 183 9.30 11.51 10.41
CA ASP A 183 9.29 11.93 11.82
C ASP A 183 7.90 12.31 12.37
N SER A 184 6.86 12.23 11.55
CA SER A 184 5.48 12.61 11.85
C SER A 184 5.28 14.08 12.26
N THR A 185 6.23 14.96 11.97
CA THR A 185 6.13 16.41 12.26
C THR A 185 5.44 17.21 11.16
N LYS A 186 5.26 16.61 9.97
CA LYS A 186 4.52 17.17 8.84
C LYS A 186 3.42 16.21 8.44
N MET A 187 2.28 16.77 8.08
CA MET A 187 1.21 16.02 7.46
C MET A 187 0.88 16.66 6.12
N LEU A 188 1.00 15.87 5.07
CA LEU A 188 0.51 16.20 3.74
C LEU A 188 -0.95 15.78 3.64
N ILE A 189 -1.79 16.69 3.16
CA ILE A 189 -3.17 16.46 2.75
C ILE A 189 -3.23 16.67 1.25
N TYR A 190 -3.80 15.71 0.53
CA TYR A 190 -3.89 15.81 -0.92
C TYR A 190 -5.21 15.28 -1.45
N SER A 191 -5.64 15.81 -2.59
CA SER A 191 -6.89 15.42 -3.24
C SER A 191 -6.67 14.27 -4.23
N PRO A 192 -7.73 13.52 -4.57
CA PRO A 192 -7.77 12.77 -5.81
C PRO A 192 -7.83 13.75 -7.01
N GLU A 193 -7.87 13.22 -8.24
CA GLU A 193 -8.10 14.04 -9.43
C GLU A 193 -9.40 14.84 -9.30
N MET A 194 -9.26 16.16 -9.34
CA MET A 194 -10.31 17.13 -9.61
C MET A 194 -10.25 17.57 -11.08
N SER A 195 -11.22 18.36 -11.54
CA SER A 195 -11.21 18.90 -12.91
C SER A 195 -11.41 20.40 -12.93
N THR A 196 -10.88 21.09 -13.95
CA THR A 196 -11.23 22.49 -14.24
C THR A 196 -12.49 22.61 -15.11
N GLU A 197 -12.99 23.84 -15.32
CA GLU A 197 -14.09 24.13 -16.24
C GLU A 197 -13.77 23.72 -17.68
N ASP A 198 -12.49 23.85 -18.03
CA ASP A 198 -11.92 23.43 -19.31
C ASP A 198 -11.55 21.93 -19.36
N LYS A 199 -11.96 21.15 -18.35
CA LYS A 199 -11.70 19.70 -18.24
C LYS A 199 -10.21 19.35 -18.22
N GLN A 200 -9.40 20.17 -17.56
CA GLN A 200 -8.02 19.79 -17.19
C GLN A 200 -8.06 19.07 -15.85
N ALA A 201 -7.25 18.03 -15.69
CA ALA A 201 -7.07 17.38 -14.41
C ALA A 201 -6.36 18.32 -13.42
N VAL A 202 -6.75 18.27 -12.15
CA VAL A 202 -6.17 19.08 -11.07
C VAL A 202 -5.97 18.24 -9.83
N HIS A 203 -4.83 18.37 -9.16
CA HIS A 203 -4.59 17.80 -7.84
C HIS A 203 -4.24 18.92 -6.86
N PHE A 204 -4.75 18.83 -5.64
CA PHE A 204 -4.45 19.75 -4.55
C PHE A 204 -3.51 19.10 -3.56
N PHE A 205 -2.56 19.87 -3.03
CA PHE A 205 -1.60 19.45 -2.02
C PHE A 205 -1.44 20.54 -0.96
N MET A 206 -1.40 20.16 0.31
CA MET A 206 -1.19 21.06 1.43
C MET A 206 -0.38 20.36 2.51
N VAL A 207 0.63 21.05 3.03
CA VAL A 207 1.36 20.56 4.21
C VAL A 207 1.01 21.40 5.42
N VAL A 208 0.71 20.73 6.52
CA VAL A 208 0.47 21.33 7.84
C VAL A 208 1.50 20.84 8.86
N ASN A 209 1.72 21.63 9.91
CA ASN A 209 2.50 21.22 11.08
C ASN A 209 1.61 20.61 12.18
N GLU A 210 2.22 20.11 13.27
CA GLU A 210 1.53 19.47 14.41
C GLU A 210 0.48 20.33 15.12
N ARG A 211 0.48 21.65 14.88
CA ARG A 211 -0.52 22.60 15.38
C ARG A 211 -1.67 22.81 14.40
N MET A 212 -1.69 22.06 13.31
CA MET A 212 -2.62 22.21 12.18
C MET A 212 -2.50 23.58 11.49
N GLU A 213 -1.33 24.23 11.59
CA GLU A 213 -1.04 25.46 10.84
C GLU A 213 -0.56 25.08 9.43
N THR A 214 -1.17 25.67 8.41
CA THR A 214 -0.76 25.50 7.02
C THR A 214 0.63 26.09 6.80
N LEU A 215 1.55 25.26 6.31
CA LEU A 215 2.90 25.69 5.92
C LEU A 215 2.91 26.19 4.47
N TRP A 216 2.24 25.46 3.58
CA TRP A 216 2.05 25.83 2.18
C TRP A 216 0.92 25.00 1.55
N GLU A 217 0.41 25.47 0.42
CA GLU A 217 -0.53 24.74 -0.44
C GLU A 217 -0.23 24.97 -1.93
N HIS A 218 -0.53 23.99 -2.77
CA HIS A 218 -0.34 24.03 -4.22
C HIS A 218 -1.49 23.35 -4.96
N PHE A 219 -1.84 23.90 -6.13
CA PHE A 219 -2.68 23.24 -7.12
C PHE A 219 -1.84 22.86 -8.32
N VAL A 220 -1.77 21.57 -8.62
CA VAL A 220 -1.11 21.03 -9.81
C VAL A 220 -2.18 20.84 -10.88
N VAL A 221 -2.09 21.59 -11.98
CA VAL A 221 -3.02 21.50 -13.11
C VAL A 221 -2.32 20.81 -14.28
N SER A 222 -2.92 19.75 -14.81
CA SER A 222 -2.43 19.12 -16.04
C SER A 222 -2.54 20.10 -17.20
N GLU A 223 -1.42 20.34 -17.88
CA GLU A 223 -1.38 21.16 -19.10
C GLU A 223 -2.14 20.51 -20.25
N VAL A 224 -2.32 19.18 -20.21
CA VAL A 224 -2.96 18.42 -21.28
C VAL A 224 -4.47 18.34 -21.04
N LYS A 225 -5.23 18.99 -21.92
CA LYS A 225 -6.70 18.99 -21.84
C LYS A 225 -7.27 17.60 -22.13
N GLY A 226 -8.29 17.19 -21.38
CA GLY A 226 -9.02 15.95 -21.62
C GLY A 226 -8.26 14.67 -21.25
N THR A 227 -7.12 14.77 -20.56
CA THR A 227 -6.46 13.62 -19.95
C THR A 227 -7.15 13.21 -18.66
N ARG A 228 -7.14 11.91 -18.37
CA ARG A 228 -7.31 11.43 -16.99
C ARG A 228 -5.94 11.34 -16.34
N SER A 229 -5.83 11.84 -15.14
CA SER A 229 -4.65 11.93 -14.32
C SER A 229 -4.84 11.03 -13.10
N ALA A 230 -3.84 10.19 -12.84
CA ALA A 230 -3.78 9.38 -11.64
C ALA A 230 -2.52 9.75 -10.85
N LEU A 231 -2.66 9.91 -9.54
CA LEU A 231 -1.50 9.87 -8.65
C LEU A 231 -1.09 8.41 -8.54
N LEU A 232 0.17 8.11 -8.88
CA LEU A 232 0.73 6.79 -8.63
C LEU A 232 1.14 6.68 -7.17
N ASP A 233 1.95 7.62 -6.70
CA ASP A 233 2.22 7.80 -5.27
C ASP A 233 2.60 9.26 -4.97
N VAL A 234 2.52 9.61 -3.69
CA VAL A 234 2.84 10.93 -3.14
C VAL A 234 3.59 10.74 -1.85
N GLU A 235 4.65 11.50 -1.60
CA GLU A 235 5.47 11.43 -0.38
C GLU A 235 5.74 12.82 0.19
N VAL A 236 5.93 12.93 1.52
CA VAL A 236 6.34 14.16 2.20
C VAL A 236 7.56 13.93 3.09
N THR A 237 8.57 14.78 2.97
CA THR A 237 9.79 14.72 3.78
C THR A 237 9.68 15.56 5.06
N ASN A 238 10.60 15.37 6.01
CA ASN A 238 10.58 16.04 7.32
C ASN A 238 10.69 17.58 7.24
N ASP A 239 11.32 18.10 6.18
CA ASP A 239 11.39 19.53 5.87
C ASP A 239 10.05 20.11 5.34
N GLY A 240 9.06 19.26 5.07
CA GLY A 240 7.77 19.64 4.52
C GLY A 240 7.74 19.73 3.00
N THR A 241 8.76 19.26 2.29
CA THR A 241 8.71 19.12 0.83
C THR A 241 7.86 17.90 0.45
N ALA A 242 6.90 18.07 -0.47
CA ALA A 242 6.12 16.98 -1.02
C ALA A 242 6.56 16.63 -2.44
N THR A 243 6.54 15.35 -2.79
CA THR A 243 6.76 14.86 -4.15
C THR A 243 5.57 14.02 -4.57
N ALA A 244 5.00 14.29 -5.74
CA ALA A 244 3.89 13.54 -6.31
C ALA A 244 4.27 12.99 -7.69
N TRP A 245 4.04 11.71 -7.91
CA TRP A 245 4.18 11.09 -9.22
C TRP A 245 2.82 11.00 -9.91
N VAL A 246 2.66 11.73 -11.01
CA VAL A 246 1.40 11.90 -11.72
C VAL A 246 1.47 11.23 -13.08
N LYS A 247 0.52 10.34 -13.36
CA LYS A 247 0.35 9.68 -14.66
C LYS A 247 -0.84 10.27 -15.42
N ASN A 248 -0.57 11.00 -16.50
CA ASN A 248 -1.59 11.60 -17.36
C ASN A 248 -1.84 10.71 -18.58
N LYS A 249 -3.01 10.05 -18.63
CA LYS A 249 -3.47 9.23 -19.76
C LYS A 249 -4.11 10.11 -20.83
N PHE A 250 -3.58 10.02 -22.04
CA PHE A 250 -4.11 10.65 -23.24
C PHE A 250 -5.39 9.97 -23.72
N GLY A 251 -6.27 10.72 -24.37
CA GLY A 251 -7.51 10.16 -24.92
C GLY A 251 -7.24 9.19 -26.08
N ASN A 252 -8.12 8.20 -26.25
CA ASN A 252 -7.99 7.15 -27.29
C ASN A 252 -7.81 7.67 -28.74
N ARG A 253 -8.10 8.95 -29.03
CA ARG A 253 -7.94 9.53 -30.38
C ARG A 253 -6.50 9.90 -30.72
N ASP A 254 -5.62 10.01 -29.72
CA ASP A 254 -4.24 10.49 -29.90
C ASP A 254 -3.19 9.37 -29.88
N VAL A 255 -3.61 8.11 -29.67
CA VAL A 255 -2.71 6.97 -29.52
C VAL A 255 -2.34 6.40 -30.89
N LYS A 256 -1.13 6.70 -31.36
CA LYS A 256 -0.52 6.01 -32.52
C LYS A 256 0.05 4.66 -32.06
N LYS A 257 0.06 3.67 -32.97
CA LYS A 257 0.75 2.38 -32.74
C LYS A 257 2.24 2.64 -32.44
N GLY A 258 2.74 2.10 -31.34
CA GLY A 258 4.13 2.29 -30.89
C GLY A 258 4.39 3.56 -30.06
N VAL A 259 3.34 4.23 -29.58
CA VAL A 259 3.44 5.38 -28.67
C VAL A 259 2.68 5.07 -27.39
N ILE A 260 3.30 5.32 -26.24
CA ILE A 260 2.62 5.23 -24.94
C ILE A 260 1.43 6.20 -24.92
N ASP A 261 0.31 5.75 -24.39
CA ASP A 261 -0.90 6.57 -24.26
C ASP A 261 -0.94 7.38 -22.97
N PHE A 262 0.22 7.61 -22.37
CA PHE A 262 0.34 8.43 -21.16
C PHE A 262 1.70 9.10 -21.08
N GLU A 263 1.79 10.13 -20.24
CA GLU A 263 3.04 10.69 -19.74
C GLU A 263 3.09 10.58 -18.21
N SER A 264 4.30 10.53 -17.67
CA SER A 264 4.54 10.63 -16.22
C SER A 264 5.24 11.94 -15.91
N ARG A 265 4.69 12.70 -14.97
CA ARG A 265 5.24 13.95 -14.46
C ARG A 265 5.49 13.80 -12.96
N ILE A 266 6.61 14.34 -12.49
CA ILE A 266 6.96 14.39 -11.09
C ILE A 266 6.86 15.83 -10.63
N HIS A 267 6.04 16.07 -9.62
CA HIS A 267 5.83 17.39 -9.04
C HIS A 267 6.52 17.43 -7.68
N ARG A 268 7.46 18.35 -7.50
CA ARG A 268 8.09 18.62 -6.21
C ARG A 268 7.63 20.00 -5.72
N MET A 269 7.05 20.03 -4.53
CA MET A 269 6.29 21.15 -4.00
C MET A 269 6.76 21.47 -2.59
N GLY A 270 6.92 22.76 -2.30
CA GLY A 270 7.37 23.25 -1.00
C GLY A 270 7.00 24.71 -0.80
N PRO A 271 7.47 25.34 0.29
CA PRO A 271 7.21 26.75 0.58
C PRO A 271 7.81 27.68 -0.48
N ASP A 272 8.93 27.26 -1.11
CA ASP A 272 9.64 28.05 -2.13
C ASP A 272 8.99 27.94 -3.53
N GLY A 273 8.00 27.06 -3.69
CA GLY A 273 7.25 26.92 -4.93
C GLY A 273 7.03 25.47 -5.39
N HIS A 274 6.74 25.34 -6.67
CA HIS A 274 6.47 24.09 -7.36
C HIS A 274 7.43 23.94 -8.54
N SER A 275 8.06 22.77 -8.65
CA SER A 275 8.84 22.37 -9.81
C SER A 275 8.28 21.08 -10.40
N GLU A 276 8.42 20.94 -11.71
CA GLU A 276 7.96 19.78 -12.45
C GLU A 276 9.09 19.22 -13.30
N ASN A 277 9.26 17.90 -13.27
CA ASN A 277 10.21 17.19 -14.11
C ASN A 277 9.56 15.96 -14.73
N THR A 278 10.12 15.50 -15.85
CA THR A 278 9.78 14.20 -16.43
C THR A 278 10.88 13.20 -16.08
N PHE A 279 10.49 12.00 -15.66
CA PHE A 279 11.43 10.89 -15.54
C PHE A 279 11.43 10.10 -16.84
N LYS A 280 12.62 9.94 -17.40
CA LYS A 280 12.84 9.12 -18.60
C LYS A 280 13.70 7.95 -18.18
N MET A 281 13.20 6.75 -18.43
CA MET A 281 14.02 5.55 -18.32
C MET A 281 14.91 5.42 -19.56
N ASP A 282 15.97 4.65 -19.42
CA ASP A 282 16.87 4.34 -20.52
C ASP A 282 16.16 3.55 -21.65
N GLY A 283 16.54 3.83 -22.89
CA GLY A 283 16.09 3.09 -24.08
C GLY A 283 14.59 3.23 -24.37
N ALA A 284 13.93 2.10 -24.59
CA ALA A 284 12.51 1.98 -24.94
C ALA A 284 11.59 1.83 -23.72
N HIS A 285 12.15 1.92 -22.51
CA HIS A 285 11.43 1.60 -21.27
C HIS A 285 10.66 2.80 -20.74
N TYR A 286 9.60 2.53 -20.00
CA TYR A 286 8.79 3.57 -19.36
C TYR A 286 8.17 3.07 -18.05
N PRO A 287 8.03 3.95 -17.03
CA PRO A 287 7.43 3.59 -15.75
C PRO A 287 5.94 3.30 -15.93
N VAL A 288 5.48 2.18 -15.39
CA VAL A 288 4.07 1.75 -15.46
C VAL A 288 3.37 2.06 -14.14
N ASP A 289 4.00 1.70 -13.02
CA ASP A 289 3.51 1.84 -11.66
C ASP A 289 4.71 2.03 -10.71
N VAL A 290 4.57 2.85 -9.67
CA VAL A 290 5.67 3.27 -8.79
C VAL A 290 5.19 3.53 -7.36
N ASP A 291 6.08 3.30 -6.41
CA ASP A 291 6.00 3.80 -5.04
C ASP A 291 7.18 4.74 -4.74
N LEU A 292 6.94 5.72 -3.87
CA LEU A 292 7.90 6.68 -3.36
C LEU A 292 8.16 6.42 -1.88
N LEU A 293 9.41 6.65 -1.47
CA LEU A 293 9.84 6.49 -0.09
C LEU A 293 10.77 7.65 0.29
N GLY A 294 10.34 8.48 1.24
CA GLY A 294 11.13 9.59 1.76
C GLY A 294 12.15 9.10 2.79
N LEU A 295 13.39 9.60 2.69
CA LEU A 295 14.46 9.27 3.64
C LEU A 295 14.68 10.41 4.63
N GLU A 296 15.28 10.09 5.77
CA GLU A 296 15.53 11.05 6.87
C GLU A 296 16.48 12.19 6.46
N ASP A 297 17.38 11.93 5.51
CA ASP A 297 18.32 12.92 4.99
C ASP A 297 17.72 13.84 3.91
N GLY A 298 16.44 13.67 3.59
CA GLY A 298 15.70 14.43 2.58
C GLY A 298 15.85 13.91 1.15
N SER A 299 16.60 12.81 0.95
CA SER A 299 16.56 12.08 -0.32
C SER A 299 15.27 11.25 -0.45
N MET A 300 15.01 10.75 -1.65
CA MET A 300 13.82 9.96 -1.95
C MET A 300 14.17 8.79 -2.85
N VAL A 301 13.62 7.64 -2.56
CA VAL A 301 13.68 6.45 -3.42
C VAL A 301 12.37 6.35 -4.18
N CYS A 302 12.47 6.08 -5.48
CA CYS A 302 11.37 5.65 -6.32
C CYS A 302 11.69 4.24 -6.79
N ALA A 303 10.76 3.32 -6.60
CA ALA A 303 10.87 1.97 -7.13
C ALA A 303 9.56 1.58 -7.79
N GLY A 304 9.65 0.82 -8.87
CA GLY A 304 8.46 0.53 -9.65
C GLY A 304 8.65 -0.58 -10.66
N VAL A 305 7.65 -0.73 -11.50
CA VAL A 305 7.66 -1.65 -12.64
C VAL A 305 7.61 -0.86 -13.94
N TYR A 306 8.25 -1.41 -14.98
CA TYR A 306 8.35 -0.74 -16.27
C TYR A 306 7.73 -1.56 -17.40
N GLY A 307 7.27 -0.87 -18.44
CA GLY A 307 6.90 -1.43 -19.73
C GLY A 307 7.96 -1.12 -20.78
N SER A 308 7.84 -1.71 -21.96
CA SER A 308 8.73 -1.45 -23.10
C SER A 308 7.93 -1.17 -24.37
N LEU A 309 8.37 -0.20 -25.18
CA LEU A 309 7.78 0.09 -26.49
C LEU A 309 7.97 -1.07 -27.50
N ASP A 310 8.94 -1.95 -27.23
CA ASP A 310 9.20 -3.14 -28.04
C ASP A 310 8.25 -4.30 -27.73
N GLU A 311 7.46 -4.17 -26.65
CA GLU A 311 6.54 -5.20 -26.17
C GLU A 311 5.07 -4.79 -26.32
N LYS A 312 4.17 -5.74 -26.08
CA LYS A 312 2.74 -5.39 -25.95
C LYS A 312 2.54 -4.55 -24.69
N LYS A 313 1.58 -3.62 -24.76
CA LYS A 313 1.34 -2.60 -23.72
C LYS A 313 1.08 -3.17 -22.32
N ASP A 314 0.46 -4.34 -22.24
CA ASP A 314 0.14 -5.07 -21.01
C ASP A 314 1.34 -5.82 -20.42
N LYS A 315 2.44 -5.96 -21.17
CA LYS A 315 3.66 -6.60 -20.69
C LYS A 315 4.43 -5.68 -19.75
N THR A 316 4.89 -6.30 -18.66
CA THR A 316 5.75 -5.67 -17.67
C THR A 316 7.06 -6.47 -17.60
N PRO A 317 8.11 -6.09 -18.35
CA PRO A 317 9.33 -6.88 -18.43
C PRO A 317 10.15 -6.93 -17.15
N GLY A 318 10.01 -5.94 -16.25
CA GLY A 318 10.85 -5.87 -15.07
C GLY A 318 10.48 -4.76 -14.08
N SER A 319 11.35 -4.61 -13.09
CA SER A 319 11.32 -3.55 -12.08
C SER A 319 12.43 -2.53 -12.30
N PHE A 320 12.34 -1.37 -11.67
CA PHE A 320 13.38 -0.35 -11.68
C PHE A 320 13.49 0.34 -10.34
N ILE A 321 14.64 0.99 -10.12
CA ILE A 321 14.89 1.86 -8.98
C ILE A 321 15.56 3.15 -9.44
N ALA A 322 15.12 4.26 -8.86
CA ALA A 322 15.65 5.59 -9.06
C ALA A 322 15.75 6.33 -7.73
N VAL A 323 16.72 7.23 -7.62
CA VAL A 323 16.97 7.99 -6.39
C VAL A 323 16.99 9.48 -6.72
N TRP A 324 16.29 10.27 -5.92
CA TRP A 324 16.42 11.72 -5.89
C TRP A 324 17.27 12.06 -4.66
N GLU A 325 18.53 12.42 -4.90
CA GLU A 325 19.47 12.82 -3.84
C GLU A 325 19.00 14.07 -3.09
N ALA A 326 19.31 14.23 -1.81
CA ALA A 326 18.81 15.35 -1.00
C ALA A 326 19.08 16.75 -1.60
N LYS A 327 20.18 16.90 -2.36
CA LYS A 327 20.57 18.13 -3.07
C LYS A 327 20.41 18.05 -4.60
N GLY A 328 19.82 16.96 -5.10
CA GLY A 328 19.56 16.75 -6.52
C GLY A 328 18.36 17.53 -7.01
N ASP A 329 18.22 17.62 -8.34
CA ASP A 329 17.13 18.31 -9.01
C ASP A 329 16.13 17.37 -9.70
N ARG A 330 16.41 16.05 -9.70
CA ARG A 330 15.58 15.02 -10.35
C ARG A 330 15.88 13.63 -9.80
N PHE A 331 15.03 12.66 -10.16
CA PHE A 331 15.35 11.24 -10.01
C PHE A 331 16.41 10.80 -11.01
N GLU A 332 17.42 10.11 -10.53
CA GLU A 332 18.43 9.39 -11.32
C GLU A 332 18.14 7.90 -11.29
N GLN A 333 18.00 7.27 -12.47
CA GLN A 333 17.85 5.82 -12.54
C GLN A 333 19.13 5.15 -12.01
N ARG A 334 18.97 4.26 -11.03
CA ARG A 334 20.05 3.45 -10.45
C ARG A 334 20.14 2.07 -11.11
N GLY A 335 19.01 1.52 -11.55
CA GLY A 335 18.97 0.26 -12.28
C GLY A 335 17.59 -0.09 -12.82
N HIS A 336 17.56 -1.04 -13.73
CA HIS A 336 16.38 -1.81 -14.11
C HIS A 336 16.71 -3.30 -14.04
N PHE A 337 15.74 -4.12 -13.67
CA PHE A 337 15.93 -5.53 -13.36
C PHE A 337 14.85 -6.34 -14.07
N GLU A 338 15.25 -7.19 -15.01
CA GLU A 338 14.33 -8.03 -15.76
C GLU A 338 13.70 -9.09 -14.86
N PHE A 339 12.40 -9.28 -15.01
CA PHE A 339 11.70 -10.37 -14.37
C PHE A 339 12.04 -11.70 -15.04
N PRO A 340 12.07 -12.80 -14.27
CA PRO A 340 12.22 -14.13 -14.86
C PRO A 340 11.11 -14.42 -15.87
N THR A 341 11.46 -14.78 -17.09
CA THR A 341 10.50 -15.28 -18.08
C THR A 341 9.90 -16.62 -17.62
N PHE A 342 8.63 -16.87 -17.96
CA PHE A 342 7.95 -18.12 -17.66
C PHE A 342 7.43 -18.81 -18.93
N GLY A 343 6.81 -19.98 -18.76
CA GLY A 343 6.23 -20.77 -19.86
C GLY A 343 7.03 -22.03 -20.17
N LYS A 344 6.62 -22.78 -21.20
CA LYS A 344 7.32 -24.03 -21.55
C LYS A 344 8.73 -23.77 -22.11
N ASN A 345 8.92 -22.62 -22.75
CA ASN A 345 10.17 -22.24 -23.41
C ASN A 345 10.85 -21.04 -22.73
N ASN A 346 10.37 -20.60 -21.57
CA ASN A 346 10.83 -19.37 -20.90
C ASN A 346 10.80 -18.15 -21.83
N ASP A 347 9.68 -17.97 -22.52
CA ASP A 347 9.47 -16.95 -23.56
C ASP A 347 8.33 -15.98 -23.22
N LYS A 348 7.71 -16.12 -22.04
CA LYS A 348 6.59 -15.28 -21.62
C LYS A 348 7.03 -14.27 -20.57
N LEU A 349 6.75 -13.01 -20.87
CA LEU A 349 6.79 -11.91 -19.93
C LEU A 349 5.51 -11.85 -19.09
N TYR A 350 5.66 -11.32 -17.88
CA TYR A 350 4.55 -10.98 -17.01
C TYR A 350 3.65 -9.93 -17.65
N GLU A 351 2.37 -10.01 -17.31
CA GLU A 351 1.33 -9.08 -17.72
C GLU A 351 0.77 -8.42 -16.47
N GLU A 352 0.47 -7.13 -16.54
CA GLU A 352 -0.24 -6.40 -15.47
C GLU A 352 0.42 -6.55 -14.09
N MET A 353 1.75 -6.48 -14.02
CA MET A 353 2.46 -6.35 -12.75
C MET A 353 2.27 -4.94 -12.21
N VAL A 354 2.04 -4.83 -10.90
CA VAL A 354 1.92 -3.58 -10.14
C VAL A 354 2.89 -3.59 -8.95
N VAL A 355 3.13 -2.43 -8.35
CA VAL A 355 3.81 -2.34 -7.06
C VAL A 355 2.81 -2.71 -5.97
N ALA A 356 3.19 -3.64 -5.09
CA ALA A 356 2.38 -4.00 -3.93
C ALA A 356 2.82 -3.19 -2.70
N ASP A 357 4.13 -3.10 -2.47
CA ASP A 357 4.72 -2.35 -1.36
C ASP A 357 6.20 -2.01 -1.65
N LEU A 358 6.62 -0.81 -1.22
CA LEU A 358 8.02 -0.41 -1.06
C LEU A 358 8.31 -0.11 0.42
N LEU A 359 9.24 -0.87 1.02
CA LEU A 359 9.55 -0.80 2.44
C LEU A 359 11.03 -0.48 2.68
N ARG A 360 11.33 0.21 3.79
CA ARG A 360 12.70 0.51 4.24
C ARG A 360 13.03 -0.21 5.54
N GLY A 361 14.15 -0.93 5.56
CA GLY A 361 14.73 -1.49 6.77
C GLY A 361 15.42 -0.43 7.64
N THR A 362 15.60 -0.74 8.92
CA THR A 362 16.37 0.08 9.87
C THR A 362 17.86 0.10 9.55
N ASP A 363 18.37 -0.93 8.86
CA ASP A 363 19.69 -0.97 8.23
C ASP A 363 19.81 -0.10 6.96
N GLY A 364 18.72 0.51 6.52
CA GLY A 364 18.63 1.36 5.35
C GLY A 364 18.49 0.62 4.02
N ARG A 365 18.38 -0.72 4.01
CA ARG A 365 18.01 -1.48 2.82
C ARG A 365 16.56 -1.19 2.41
N PHE A 366 16.27 -1.44 1.14
CA PHE A 366 14.93 -1.28 0.58
C PHE A 366 14.41 -2.60 0.06
N HIS A 367 13.11 -2.85 0.27
CA HIS A 367 12.44 -4.03 -0.27
C HIS A 367 11.28 -3.60 -1.15
N LEU A 368 11.30 -4.08 -2.40
CA LEU A 368 10.21 -3.87 -3.36
C LEU A 368 9.46 -5.18 -3.56
N VAL A 369 8.16 -5.16 -3.30
CA VAL A 369 7.25 -6.25 -3.65
C VAL A 369 6.40 -5.82 -4.82
N THR A 370 6.39 -6.63 -5.87
CA THR A 370 5.56 -6.45 -7.05
C THR A 370 4.69 -7.68 -7.22
N GLU A 371 3.48 -7.51 -7.77
CA GLU A 371 2.56 -8.62 -7.99
C GLU A 371 1.78 -8.47 -9.29
N VAL A 372 1.41 -9.59 -9.92
CA VAL A 372 0.40 -9.58 -10.98
C VAL A 372 -0.94 -9.22 -10.34
N SER A 373 -1.55 -8.11 -10.74
CA SER A 373 -2.84 -7.67 -10.22
C SER A 373 -3.67 -6.98 -11.31
N TYR A 374 -4.82 -7.57 -11.64
CA TYR A 374 -5.75 -6.97 -12.60
C TYR A 374 -7.18 -7.44 -12.35
N SER A 375 -8.14 -6.79 -13.02
CA SER A 375 -9.54 -7.20 -12.98
C SER A 375 -10.14 -7.33 -14.37
N TYR A 376 -11.11 -8.22 -14.52
CA TYR A 376 -11.86 -8.42 -15.77
C TYR A 376 -13.32 -8.74 -15.49
N GLN A 377 -14.19 -8.52 -16.48
CA GLN A 377 -15.60 -8.88 -16.39
C GLN A 377 -15.85 -10.24 -17.05
N SER A 378 -16.63 -11.09 -16.37
CA SER A 378 -17.05 -12.39 -16.87
C SER A 378 -18.57 -12.51 -16.78
N THR A 379 -19.21 -12.94 -17.86
CA THR A 379 -20.66 -13.22 -17.86
C THR A 379 -20.89 -14.69 -17.52
N VAL A 380 -21.65 -14.94 -16.45
CA VAL A 380 -22.05 -16.29 -16.03
C VAL A 380 -23.53 -16.48 -16.35
N SER A 381 -23.85 -17.49 -17.15
CA SER A 381 -25.23 -17.85 -17.49
C SER A 381 -25.75 -18.91 -16.53
N SER A 382 -26.96 -18.74 -16.01
CA SER A 382 -27.66 -19.77 -15.25
C SER A 382 -28.31 -20.78 -16.21
N GLY A 383 -28.46 -22.02 -15.75
CA GLY A 383 -29.20 -23.06 -16.50
C GLY A 383 -30.68 -22.73 -16.73
N THR A 384 -31.21 -21.68 -16.10
CA THR A 384 -32.59 -21.17 -16.25
C THR A 384 -32.71 -20.00 -17.23
N GLY A 385 -31.63 -19.65 -17.96
CA GLY A 385 -31.65 -18.61 -19.00
C GLY A 385 -31.35 -17.18 -18.50
N GLY A 386 -31.05 -17.00 -17.21
CA GLY A 386 -30.53 -15.73 -16.69
C GLY A 386 -29.05 -15.58 -16.98
N SER A 387 -28.55 -14.35 -17.13
CA SER A 387 -27.11 -14.08 -17.15
C SER A 387 -26.76 -13.00 -16.15
N ARG A 388 -25.59 -13.12 -15.53
CA ARG A 388 -25.04 -12.13 -14.61
C ARG A 388 -23.60 -11.86 -14.98
N THR A 389 -23.27 -10.59 -15.21
CA THR A 389 -21.88 -10.13 -15.30
C THR A 389 -21.30 -9.97 -13.90
N VAL A 390 -20.14 -10.56 -13.66
CA VAL A 390 -19.36 -10.44 -12.43
C VAL A 390 -17.97 -9.93 -12.75
N THR A 391 -17.47 -9.00 -11.94
CA THR A 391 -16.06 -8.62 -11.97
C THR A 391 -15.25 -9.66 -11.20
N LYS A 392 -14.15 -10.08 -11.79
CA LYS A 392 -13.15 -10.99 -11.23
C LYS A 392 -11.86 -10.21 -11.03
N TYR A 393 -11.22 -10.40 -9.89
CA TYR A 393 -9.91 -9.84 -9.56
C TYR A 393 -8.91 -11.00 -9.55
N VAL A 394 -7.77 -10.80 -10.19
CA VAL A 394 -6.71 -11.79 -10.31
C VAL A 394 -5.52 -11.29 -9.53
N ASN A 395 -5.05 -12.08 -8.56
CA ASN A 395 -3.79 -11.86 -7.89
C ASN A 395 -2.86 -13.04 -8.21
N GLY A 396 -1.77 -12.75 -8.89
CA GLY A 396 -0.87 -13.77 -9.45
C GLY A 396 0.49 -13.82 -8.75
N ASP A 397 1.50 -14.16 -9.54
CA ASP A 397 2.88 -14.29 -9.07
C ASP A 397 3.36 -12.98 -8.45
N MET A 398 4.16 -13.11 -7.40
CA MET A 398 4.84 -11.98 -6.76
C MET A 398 6.34 -12.05 -7.02
N ILE A 399 6.98 -10.90 -7.14
CA ILE A 399 8.44 -10.79 -7.23
C ILE A 399 8.90 -9.81 -6.14
N ALA A 400 9.69 -10.33 -5.21
CA ALA A 400 10.28 -9.58 -4.12
C ALA A 400 11.76 -9.27 -4.44
N HIS A 401 12.18 -8.06 -4.10
CA HIS A 401 13.55 -7.59 -4.28
C HIS A 401 14.10 -7.09 -2.94
N SER A 402 15.41 -7.22 -2.74
CA SER A 402 16.16 -6.45 -1.75
C SER A 402 17.21 -5.61 -2.45
N PHE A 403 17.32 -4.36 -2.04
CA PHE A 403 18.31 -3.41 -2.49
C PHE A 403 19.13 -2.92 -1.31
N ASP A 404 20.43 -2.72 -1.55
CA ASP A 404 21.29 -2.04 -0.58
C ASP A 404 20.91 -0.55 -0.44
N THR A 405 21.58 0.14 0.48
CA THR A 405 21.38 1.59 0.74
C THR A 405 21.64 2.49 -0.46
N LYS A 406 22.29 2.00 -1.52
CA LYS A 406 22.60 2.72 -2.75
C LYS A 406 21.67 2.35 -3.91
N GLY A 407 20.77 1.39 -3.70
CA GLY A 407 19.86 0.88 -4.71
C GLY A 407 20.44 -0.24 -5.58
N ASN A 408 21.55 -0.87 -5.19
CA ASN A 408 22.04 -2.06 -5.89
C ASN A 408 21.22 -3.28 -5.48
N LEU A 409 20.85 -4.12 -6.45
CA LEU A 409 20.11 -5.35 -6.20
C LEU A 409 20.98 -6.36 -5.43
N GLU A 410 20.51 -6.79 -4.26
CA GLU A 410 21.13 -7.88 -3.48
C GLU A 410 20.56 -9.24 -3.88
N TRP A 411 19.23 -9.33 -3.95
CA TRP A 411 18.53 -10.53 -4.37
C TRP A 411 17.16 -10.20 -4.96
N MET A 412 16.69 -11.09 -5.82
CA MET A 412 15.34 -11.08 -6.40
C MET A 412 14.78 -12.49 -6.29
N SER A 413 13.52 -12.61 -5.88
CA SER A 413 12.86 -13.91 -5.69
C SER A 413 11.41 -13.90 -6.16
N THR A 414 11.09 -14.89 -6.97
CA THR A 414 9.73 -15.13 -7.45
C THR A 414 8.99 -16.04 -6.48
N LEU A 415 7.81 -15.60 -6.03
CA LEU A 415 6.86 -16.40 -5.29
C LEU A 415 5.64 -16.69 -6.19
N PRO A 416 5.56 -17.89 -6.79
CA PRO A 416 4.45 -18.22 -7.67
C PRO A 416 3.15 -18.26 -6.88
N ARG A 417 2.08 -17.65 -7.40
CA ARG A 417 0.75 -17.60 -6.79
C ARG A 417 -0.29 -17.34 -7.87
N TYR A 418 -1.50 -17.87 -7.71
CA TYR A 418 -2.59 -17.50 -8.60
C TYR A 418 -3.94 -17.74 -7.93
N ILE A 419 -4.72 -16.68 -7.80
CA ILE A 419 -6.07 -16.75 -7.23
C ILE A 419 -6.99 -15.75 -7.93
N ASN A 420 -8.23 -16.19 -8.21
CA ASN A 420 -9.28 -15.32 -8.69
C ASN A 420 -10.31 -15.07 -7.57
N THR A 421 -10.64 -13.82 -7.32
CA THR A 421 -11.65 -13.43 -6.33
C THR A 421 -12.75 -12.60 -7.00
N THR A 422 -13.90 -12.47 -6.32
CA THR A 422 -15.00 -11.58 -6.75
C THR A 422 -15.06 -10.31 -5.92
N ALA A 423 -14.12 -10.12 -5.00
CA ALA A 423 -14.06 -9.00 -4.07
C ALA A 423 -12.69 -8.34 -4.19
N TYR A 424 -12.67 -7.04 -4.49
CA TYR A 424 -11.43 -6.29 -4.78
C TYR A 424 -10.46 -6.22 -3.58
N TYR A 425 -11.01 -6.27 -2.37
CA TYR A 425 -10.25 -6.26 -1.12
C TYR A 425 -9.68 -7.63 -0.75
N LEU A 426 -9.91 -8.65 -1.58
CA LEU A 426 -9.49 -10.01 -1.32
C LEU A 426 -8.44 -10.45 -2.33
N GLY A 427 -7.30 -10.89 -1.83
CA GLY A 427 -6.23 -11.42 -2.66
C GLY A 427 -5.02 -10.50 -2.80
N ASN A 428 -5.09 -9.21 -2.45
CA ASN A 428 -3.87 -8.40 -2.46
C ASN A 428 -2.88 -8.90 -1.39
N SER A 429 -1.59 -8.85 -1.71
CA SER A 429 -0.53 -9.12 -0.74
C SER A 429 -0.27 -7.92 0.17
N GLN A 430 0.40 -8.15 1.30
CA GLN A 430 0.79 -7.11 2.26
C GLN A 430 2.19 -7.43 2.77
N ALA A 431 3.15 -6.57 2.47
CA ALA A 431 4.52 -6.73 2.93
C ALA A 431 4.73 -6.05 4.29
N VAL A 432 5.58 -6.65 5.13
CA VAL A 432 6.02 -6.07 6.40
C VAL A 432 7.48 -6.41 6.67
N LEU A 433 8.17 -5.58 7.45
CA LEU A 433 9.52 -5.82 7.92
C LEU A 433 9.54 -6.17 9.41
N PHE A 434 10.29 -7.21 9.80
CA PHE A 434 10.59 -7.49 11.20
C PHE A 434 12.06 -7.79 11.38
N ASP A 435 12.76 -6.95 12.16
CA ASP A 435 14.23 -6.97 12.27
C ASP A 435 14.89 -7.01 10.87
N ASP A 436 14.43 -6.11 9.99
CA ASP A 436 14.86 -5.95 8.59
C ASP A 436 14.65 -7.17 7.68
N GLN A 437 13.95 -8.19 8.18
CA GLN A 437 13.53 -9.33 7.39
C GLN A 437 12.20 -9.06 6.67
N LEU A 438 12.17 -9.29 5.35
CA LEU A 438 10.94 -9.19 4.57
C LEU A 438 10.00 -10.37 4.84
N HIS A 439 8.76 -10.02 5.13
CA HIS A 439 7.64 -10.95 5.19
C HIS A 439 6.48 -10.46 4.32
N ILE A 440 5.77 -11.37 3.67
CA ILE A 440 4.59 -11.03 2.88
C ILE A 440 3.42 -11.89 3.32
N LEU A 441 2.31 -11.24 3.70
CA LEU A 441 1.04 -11.86 4.02
C LEU A 441 0.16 -11.91 2.77
N PHE A 442 -0.50 -13.04 2.53
CA PHE A 442 -1.38 -13.22 1.37
C PHE A 442 -2.35 -14.38 1.59
N ILE A 443 -3.30 -14.57 0.67
CA ILE A 443 -4.14 -15.77 0.63
C ILE A 443 -3.82 -16.63 -0.59
N ASP A 444 -3.97 -17.94 -0.46
CA ASP A 444 -3.71 -18.86 -1.57
C ASP A 444 -4.66 -20.06 -1.54
N ASP A 445 -4.89 -20.69 -2.69
CA ASP A 445 -5.72 -21.89 -2.78
C ASP A 445 -4.94 -23.13 -2.32
N GLU A 446 -5.57 -24.00 -1.53
CA GLU A 446 -4.96 -25.23 -0.99
C GLU A 446 -4.31 -26.08 -2.09
N ASN A 447 -4.95 -26.20 -3.27
CA ASN A 447 -4.37 -26.99 -4.36
C ASN A 447 -3.09 -26.36 -4.90
N ASN A 448 -3.05 -25.03 -5.03
CA ASN A 448 -1.87 -24.31 -5.46
C ASN A 448 -0.76 -24.35 -4.40
N ILE A 449 -1.11 -24.36 -3.11
CA ILE A 449 -0.15 -24.60 -2.01
C ILE A 449 0.51 -25.98 -2.17
N GLU A 450 -0.28 -27.04 -2.37
CA GLU A 450 0.24 -28.40 -2.52
C GLU A 450 1.05 -28.60 -3.81
N ARG A 451 0.61 -28.02 -4.94
CA ARG A 451 1.37 -28.01 -6.20
C ARG A 451 2.72 -27.32 -6.03
N ARG A 452 2.74 -26.15 -5.35
CA ARG A 452 3.98 -25.40 -5.08
C ARG A 452 4.99 -26.23 -4.28
N LYS A 453 4.54 -26.96 -3.25
CA LYS A 453 5.40 -27.86 -2.45
C LYS A 453 6.06 -28.96 -3.29
N LYS A 454 5.40 -29.39 -4.35
CA LYS A 454 5.88 -30.44 -5.27
C LYS A 454 6.70 -29.88 -6.45
N GLY A 455 6.83 -28.57 -6.58
CA GLY A 455 7.44 -27.92 -7.74
C GLY A 455 6.61 -28.05 -9.02
N GLU A 456 5.31 -28.32 -8.88
CA GLU A 456 4.39 -28.44 -10.00
C GLU A 456 3.91 -27.08 -10.49
N ARG A 457 3.49 -27.04 -11.76
CA ARG A 457 2.86 -25.84 -12.33
C ARG A 457 1.55 -25.52 -11.60
N LEU A 458 1.43 -24.26 -11.17
CA LEU A 458 0.21 -23.75 -10.57
C LEU A 458 -0.94 -23.72 -11.57
N GLU A 459 -2.13 -23.95 -11.06
CA GLU A 459 -3.35 -23.86 -11.84
C GLU A 459 -3.82 -22.40 -11.86
N LYS A 460 -4.02 -21.87 -13.07
CA LYS A 460 -4.44 -20.50 -13.31
C LYS A 460 -5.96 -20.45 -13.47
N GLY A 461 -6.57 -19.36 -13.02
CA GLY A 461 -8.00 -19.12 -13.18
C GLY A 461 -8.89 -19.83 -12.17
N ILE A 462 -8.32 -20.36 -11.08
CA ILE A 462 -9.10 -20.94 -9.99
C ILE A 462 -9.81 -19.82 -9.24
N ASP A 463 -11.14 -19.89 -9.23
CA ASP A 463 -11.95 -19.13 -8.29
C ASP A 463 -11.64 -19.58 -6.87
N ALA A 464 -11.30 -18.62 -6.01
CA ALA A 464 -11.05 -18.82 -4.59
C ALA A 464 -12.19 -19.62 -3.94
N LYS A 465 -11.88 -20.83 -3.46
CA LYS A 465 -12.86 -21.72 -2.80
C LYS A 465 -12.33 -22.27 -1.49
N ASP A 466 -11.13 -22.87 -1.50
CA ASP A 466 -10.50 -23.42 -0.30
C ASP A 466 -9.17 -22.70 -0.03
N CYS A 467 -9.28 -21.46 0.45
CA CYS A 467 -8.11 -20.63 0.66
C CYS A 467 -7.48 -20.83 2.04
N ARG A 468 -6.19 -20.52 2.14
CA ARG A 468 -5.45 -20.38 3.40
C ARG A 468 -4.84 -19.00 3.47
N SER A 469 -4.79 -18.43 4.67
CA SER A 469 -3.95 -17.26 4.89
C SER A 469 -2.52 -17.73 5.10
N MET A 470 -1.60 -17.13 4.37
CA MET A 470 -0.21 -17.50 4.28
C MET A 470 0.66 -16.32 4.73
N ILE A 471 1.83 -16.66 5.26
CA ILE A 471 2.95 -15.75 5.35
C ILE A 471 4.16 -16.39 4.66
N VAL A 472 4.88 -15.61 3.86
CA VAL A 472 6.22 -15.96 3.37
C VAL A 472 7.25 -15.11 4.10
N SER A 473 8.40 -15.68 4.40
CA SER A 473 9.54 -14.98 5.02
C SER A 473 10.79 -15.23 4.20
N PHE A 474 11.53 -14.18 3.86
CA PHE A 474 12.75 -14.22 3.04
C PHE A 474 13.99 -14.13 3.94
N ASP A 475 15.03 -14.90 3.66
CA ASP A 475 16.35 -14.73 4.29
C ASP A 475 17.21 -13.69 3.55
N ASP A 476 18.40 -13.42 4.06
CA ASP A 476 19.33 -12.44 3.46
C ASP A 476 19.81 -12.82 2.04
N ALA A 477 19.59 -14.06 1.61
CA ALA A 477 19.88 -14.52 0.24
C ALA A 477 18.62 -14.56 -0.63
N GLY A 478 17.49 -14.05 -0.14
CA GLY A 478 16.18 -14.09 -0.81
C GLY A 478 15.51 -15.46 -0.81
N LYS A 479 16.09 -16.50 -0.19
CA LYS A 479 15.40 -17.78 -0.10
C LYS A 479 14.25 -17.65 0.88
N TYR A 480 13.13 -18.28 0.56
CA TYR A 480 11.92 -18.08 1.34
C TYR A 480 11.32 -19.36 1.90
N ARG A 481 10.54 -19.19 2.97
CA ARG A 481 9.70 -20.25 3.55
C ARG A 481 8.28 -19.74 3.72
N THR A 482 7.30 -20.56 3.35
CA THR A 482 5.88 -20.26 3.52
C THR A 482 5.30 -20.98 4.73
N LYS A 483 4.39 -20.33 5.45
CA LYS A 483 3.66 -20.90 6.58
C LYS A 483 2.17 -20.54 6.46
N ILE A 484 1.30 -21.53 6.67
CA ILE A 484 -0.13 -21.28 6.85
C ILE A 484 -0.33 -20.66 8.25
N VAL A 485 -1.02 -19.52 8.30
CA VAL A 485 -1.28 -18.78 9.55
C VAL A 485 -2.75 -18.79 9.98
N LEU A 486 -3.69 -18.95 9.04
CA LEU A 486 -5.12 -19.16 9.32
C LEU A 486 -5.68 -20.24 8.36
N VAL A 487 -6.55 -21.10 8.88
CA VAL A 487 -7.12 -22.28 8.18
C VAL A 487 -8.64 -22.17 8.10
N SER A 488 -9.22 -22.64 6.99
CA SER A 488 -10.63 -22.45 6.64
C SER A 488 -11.62 -23.44 7.28
N ASP A 489 -11.22 -24.29 8.23
CA ASP A 489 -11.94 -25.54 8.47
C ASP A 489 -13.38 -25.39 9.05
N LYS A 490 -13.59 -24.43 9.96
CA LYS A 490 -14.89 -24.23 10.65
C LYS A 490 -15.25 -22.76 10.94
N ASN A 491 -14.25 -21.88 11.07
CA ASN A 491 -14.44 -20.44 11.22
C ASN A 491 -14.07 -19.62 9.96
N ALA A 492 -13.57 -20.29 8.91
CA ALA A 492 -13.25 -19.71 7.59
C ALA A 492 -12.55 -18.33 7.69
N ASP A 493 -11.47 -18.26 8.45
CA ASP A 493 -10.72 -17.04 8.72
C ASP A 493 -9.70 -16.76 7.60
N TYR A 494 -9.89 -15.67 6.86
CA TYR A 494 -8.99 -15.23 5.79
C TYR A 494 -8.48 -13.83 6.05
N LEU A 495 -7.23 -13.55 5.71
CA LEU A 495 -6.76 -12.19 5.55
C LEU A 495 -7.52 -11.51 4.41
N ALA A 496 -7.89 -10.26 4.63
CA ALA A 496 -8.31 -9.33 3.58
C ALA A 496 -7.06 -8.54 3.16
N GLY A 497 -6.85 -8.38 1.86
CA GLY A 497 -5.74 -7.64 1.28
C GLY A 497 -5.97 -6.13 1.32
N THR A 498 -6.37 -5.60 2.46
CA THR A 498 -6.68 -4.17 2.65
C THR A 498 -5.89 -3.63 3.81
N GLY A 499 -4.77 -2.96 3.52
CA GLY A 499 -3.94 -2.24 4.51
C GLY A 499 -3.26 -3.13 5.56
N VAL A 500 -2.00 -2.80 5.84
CA VAL A 500 -1.29 -3.32 7.01
C VAL A 500 -0.76 -2.14 7.82
N PHE A 501 -0.93 -2.21 9.14
CA PHE A 501 -0.64 -1.11 10.05
C PHE A 501 0.33 -1.60 11.11
N GLN A 502 1.56 -1.09 11.09
CA GLN A 502 2.48 -1.32 12.19
C GLN A 502 2.08 -0.46 13.37
N VAL A 503 1.89 -1.07 14.54
CA VAL A 503 1.51 -0.36 15.77
C VAL A 503 2.57 -0.46 16.85
N ASP A 504 3.46 -1.45 16.76
CA ASP A 504 4.62 -1.62 17.64
C ASP A 504 5.72 -2.39 16.88
N LYS A 505 6.92 -2.49 17.48
CA LYS A 505 7.97 -3.37 16.96
C LYS A 505 7.45 -4.81 16.89
N GLY A 506 7.43 -5.37 15.68
CA GLY A 506 6.94 -6.73 15.44
C GLY A 506 5.44 -6.92 15.64
N THR A 507 4.64 -5.85 15.80
CA THR A 507 3.19 -5.96 15.94
C THR A 507 2.50 -5.19 14.82
N PHE A 508 1.75 -5.93 14.01
CA PHE A 508 1.01 -5.41 12.88
C PHE A 508 -0.47 -5.75 13.02
N PHE A 509 -1.30 -4.86 12.49
CA PHE A 509 -2.72 -5.11 12.29
C PHE A 509 -3.06 -5.08 10.82
N THR A 510 -3.96 -5.96 10.42
CA THR A 510 -4.58 -6.01 9.10
C THR A 510 -6.04 -6.38 9.30
N TYR A 511 -6.77 -6.61 8.22
CA TYR A 511 -8.15 -7.05 8.25
C TYR A 511 -8.28 -8.50 7.83
N GLY A 512 -9.34 -9.13 8.29
CA GLY A 512 -9.71 -10.48 7.90
C GLY A 512 -11.21 -10.66 7.85
N GLN A 513 -11.64 -11.78 7.31
CA GLN A 513 -13.04 -12.16 7.17
C GLN A 513 -13.23 -13.61 7.61
N ARG A 514 -14.35 -13.91 8.28
CA ARG A 514 -14.74 -15.27 8.71
C ARG A 514 -15.42 -16.09 7.63
N LYS A 515 -15.62 -15.51 6.45
CA LYS A 515 -16.20 -16.19 5.31
C LYS A 515 -15.69 -15.53 4.05
N LEU A 516 -15.26 -16.34 3.10
CA LEU A 516 -14.71 -15.86 1.85
C LEU A 516 -15.75 -15.03 1.10
N GLY A 517 -15.38 -13.80 0.73
CA GLY A 517 -16.26 -12.86 0.02
C GLY A 517 -17.32 -12.21 0.90
N SER A 518 -17.21 -12.33 2.23
CA SER A 518 -18.02 -11.57 3.17
C SER A 518 -17.60 -10.10 3.16
N SER A 519 -18.54 -9.17 3.29
CA SER A 519 -18.23 -7.75 3.54
C SER A 519 -17.84 -7.49 5.00
N LYS A 520 -18.05 -8.46 5.90
CA LYS A 520 -17.68 -8.35 7.31
C LYS A 520 -16.18 -8.48 7.47
N LEU A 521 -15.51 -7.35 7.67
CA LEU A 521 -14.11 -7.30 8.05
C LEU A 521 -13.96 -7.18 9.58
N VAL A 522 -13.01 -7.93 10.12
CA VAL A 522 -12.60 -7.89 11.52
C VAL A 522 -11.10 -7.62 11.61
N PRO A 523 -10.61 -6.96 12.67
CA PRO A 523 -9.17 -6.77 12.85
C PRO A 523 -8.45 -8.12 13.04
N VAL A 524 -7.28 -8.23 12.43
CA VAL A 524 -6.34 -9.34 12.58
C VAL A 524 -5.02 -8.77 13.10
N LYS A 525 -4.51 -9.34 14.19
CA LYS A 525 -3.19 -9.02 14.72
C LYS A 525 -2.18 -10.05 14.24
N VAL A 526 -1.03 -9.55 13.78
CA VAL A 526 0.14 -10.34 13.38
C VAL A 526 1.29 -9.94 14.31
N GLU A 527 1.78 -10.90 15.10
CA GLU A 527 2.86 -10.71 16.05
C GLU A 527 4.09 -11.51 15.62
N PHE A 528 5.22 -10.82 15.52
CA PHE A 528 6.54 -11.36 15.29
C PHE A 528 7.35 -11.28 16.59
N SER A 529 8.06 -12.36 16.91
CA SER A 529 9.03 -12.36 18.00
C SER A 529 10.21 -13.27 17.66
N LYS A 530 11.38 -13.01 18.27
CA LYS A 530 12.50 -13.95 18.25
C LYS A 530 12.25 -15.06 19.27
N ASP A 531 12.65 -16.29 18.94
CA ASP A 531 12.58 -17.42 19.87
C ASP A 531 13.74 -17.27 20.85
N SER A 532 13.50 -16.77 22.07
CA SER A 532 14.51 -16.75 23.12
C SER A 532 14.73 -18.18 23.60
N ARG A 533 15.78 -18.83 23.11
CA ARG A 533 16.24 -20.11 23.64
C ARG A 533 17.11 -19.93 24.87
#